data_AF-A0A7J2XYB7-F1
#
_entry.id   AF-A0A7J2XYB7-F1
#
_cell.length_a   1.000
_cell.length_b   1.000
_cell.length_c   1.000
_cell.angle_alpha   90.00
_cell.angle_beta   90.00
_cell.angle_gamma   90.00
#
_symmetry.space_group_name_H-M   'P 1'
#
loop_
_entity.id
_entity.type
_entity.pdbx_description
1 polymer ?
#
loop_
_entity_poly.entity_id
_entity_poly.type
_entity_poly.pdbx_seq_one_letter_code
_entity_poly.pdbx_strand_id
1 'polypeptide(L)'
;MKPGDVAEEDVVIPAGPTDLAPGPILMDLRAMNIPTKIQGGKVAIAETVTLLKKGERASAQITDLLRALNIKPLKVGFKVTGAIDESGLFYSPEVLSVTKEDILRLLGEAHMRSLNLAIELGEINRHTLAPMVQRAAVRAIALSMKLNWVSDLTIPLLMRKAVQLAKLLEEKIGA
;
A
#
# COMPACT_ATOMS: atom_id res chain seq x y z
N MET A 1 14.81 22.84 -13.89
CA MET A 1 14.18 24.06 -13.37
C MET A 1 15.06 25.23 -13.73
N LYS A 2 14.45 26.36 -14.07
CA LYS A 2 15.10 27.66 -14.23
C LYS A 2 14.96 28.43 -12.91
N PRO A 3 15.86 29.40 -12.64
CA PRO A 3 15.68 30.31 -11.51
C PRO A 3 14.32 31.00 -11.59
N GLY A 4 13.53 30.93 -10.53
CA GLY A 4 12.17 31.49 -10.47
C GLY A 4 11.04 30.53 -10.81
N ASP A 5 11.32 29.31 -11.29
CA ASP A 5 10.30 28.27 -11.50
C ASP A 5 9.69 27.84 -10.14
N VAL A 6 8.39 27.54 -10.14
CA VAL A 6 7.68 26.99 -8.99
C VAL A 6 7.79 25.47 -9.00
N ALA A 7 8.14 24.86 -7.87
CA ALA A 7 8.20 23.41 -7.74
C ALA A 7 6.80 22.77 -7.82
N GLU A 8 6.54 21.90 -8.81
CA GLU A 8 5.27 21.17 -8.96
C GLU A 8 5.13 19.98 -7.98
N GLU A 9 6.25 19.43 -7.55
CA GLU A 9 6.39 18.36 -6.56
C GLU A 9 7.57 18.69 -5.62
N ASP A 10 7.66 18.01 -4.49
CA ASP A 10 8.76 18.20 -3.53
C ASP A 10 10.10 17.82 -4.16
N VAL A 11 11.06 18.75 -4.14
CA VAL A 11 12.40 18.53 -4.68
C VAL A 11 13.28 17.94 -3.59
N VAL A 12 13.51 16.64 -3.69
CA VAL A 12 14.29 15.87 -2.72
C VAL A 12 15.63 15.47 -3.30
N ILE A 13 16.69 15.59 -2.50
CA ILE A 13 18.00 15.01 -2.82
C ILE A 13 18.17 13.71 -2.03
N PRO A 14 18.34 12.55 -2.69
CA PRO A 14 18.53 11.28 -2.00
C PRO A 14 19.91 11.20 -1.32
N ALA A 15 19.98 10.53 -0.17
CA ALA A 15 21.24 10.14 0.44
C ALA A 15 22.04 9.21 -0.50
N GLY A 16 23.36 9.43 -0.60
CA GLY A 16 24.22 8.61 -1.46
C GLY A 16 25.55 9.26 -1.82
N PRO A 17 26.48 8.47 -2.39
CA PRO A 17 27.73 9.01 -2.93
C PRO A 17 27.46 9.88 -4.16
N THR A 18 28.11 11.02 -4.26
CA THR A 18 28.10 11.87 -5.47
C THR A 18 29.43 11.73 -6.20
N ASP A 19 29.47 12.07 -7.49
CA ASP A 19 30.70 12.07 -8.29
C ASP A 19 31.52 13.36 -8.17
N LEU A 20 31.16 14.23 -7.22
CA LEU A 20 31.79 15.54 -7.07
C LEU A 20 33.00 15.47 -6.13
N ALA A 21 34.09 16.12 -6.54
CA ALA A 21 35.27 16.30 -5.72
C ALA A 21 35.02 17.33 -4.59
N PRO A 22 35.63 17.16 -3.41
CA PRO A 22 35.52 18.13 -2.32
C PRO A 22 36.17 19.44 -2.73
N GLY A 23 35.34 20.47 -2.94
CA GLY A 23 35.75 21.78 -3.41
C GLY A 23 34.69 22.84 -3.06
N PRO A 24 34.48 23.88 -3.91
CA PRO A 24 33.49 24.93 -3.67
C PRO A 24 32.08 24.41 -3.42
N ILE A 25 31.72 23.27 -4.04
CA ILE A 25 30.42 22.62 -3.89
C ILE A 25 30.11 22.22 -2.43
N LEU A 26 31.15 21.97 -1.63
CA LEU A 26 31.01 21.57 -0.23
C LEU A 26 30.58 22.76 0.64
N MET A 27 30.92 23.99 0.24
CA MET A 27 30.41 25.22 0.86
C MET A 27 28.95 25.46 0.46
N ASP A 28 28.60 25.26 -0.80
CA ASP A 28 27.23 25.44 -1.30
C ASP A 28 26.24 24.44 -0.66
N LEU A 29 26.64 23.17 -0.50
CA LEU A 29 25.84 22.14 0.17
C LEU A 29 25.60 22.46 1.65
N ARG A 30 26.63 22.98 2.35
CA ARG A 30 26.51 23.43 3.75
C ARG A 30 25.65 24.67 3.89
N ALA A 31 25.76 25.63 2.97
CA ALA A 31 24.93 26.84 2.97
C ALA A 31 23.43 26.54 2.81
N MET A 32 23.09 25.41 2.16
CA MET A 32 21.71 24.94 2.00
C MET A 32 21.27 23.93 3.07
N ASN A 33 22.00 23.81 4.19
CA ASN A 33 21.70 22.86 5.27
C ASN A 33 21.64 21.39 4.82
N ILE A 34 22.38 20.99 3.78
CA ILE A 34 22.50 19.60 3.37
C ILE A 34 23.71 18.97 4.08
N PRO A 35 23.52 18.01 4.99
CA PRO A 35 24.64 17.35 5.65
C PRO A 35 25.36 16.40 4.70
N THR A 36 26.66 16.60 4.55
CA THR A 36 27.52 15.85 3.63
C THR A 36 28.74 15.29 4.37
N LYS A 37 29.18 14.09 4.00
CA LYS A 37 30.41 13.45 4.47
C LYS A 37 31.35 13.18 3.31
N ILE A 38 32.66 13.22 3.56
CA ILE A 38 33.65 12.82 2.54
C ILE A 38 33.84 11.31 2.66
N GLN A 39 33.60 10.58 1.57
CA GLN A 39 33.84 9.13 1.48
C GLN A 39 34.72 8.86 0.26
N GLY A 40 35.89 8.24 0.47
CA GLY A 40 36.77 7.81 -0.62
C GLY A 40 37.25 8.92 -1.57
N GLY A 41 37.41 10.16 -1.05
CA GLY A 41 37.83 11.32 -1.87
C GLY A 41 36.70 12.00 -2.65
N LYS A 42 35.44 11.56 -2.49
CA LYS A 42 34.25 12.17 -3.08
C LYS A 42 33.29 12.69 -2.00
N VAL A 43 32.43 13.64 -2.35
CA VAL A 43 31.38 14.14 -1.46
C VAL A 43 30.20 13.17 -1.47
N ALA A 44 29.73 12.74 -0.31
CA ALA A 44 28.54 11.91 -0.14
C ALA A 44 27.51 12.63 0.71
N ILE A 45 26.23 12.49 0.35
CA ILE A 45 25.10 13.10 1.07
C ILE A 45 24.70 12.14 2.20
N ALA A 46 24.70 12.64 3.44
CA ALA A 46 24.54 11.83 4.63
C ALA A 46 23.08 11.39 4.87
N GLU A 47 22.12 12.26 4.55
CA GLU A 47 20.69 12.01 4.70
C GLU A 47 19.90 12.66 3.57
N THR A 48 18.73 12.10 3.29
CA THR A 48 17.81 12.62 2.27
C THR A 48 17.17 13.90 2.79
N VAL A 49 17.39 15.02 2.11
CA VAL A 49 16.85 16.33 2.48
C VAL A 49 15.93 16.87 1.39
N THR A 50 14.80 17.46 1.81
CA THR A 50 13.87 18.16 0.92
C THR A 50 14.29 19.63 0.83
N LEU A 51 14.66 20.09 -0.36
CA LEU A 51 15.15 21.46 -0.58
C LEU A 51 14.05 22.46 -0.90
N LEU A 52 13.02 22.02 -1.62
CA LEU A 52 11.87 22.84 -1.98
C LEU A 52 10.62 22.01 -1.78
N LYS A 53 9.64 22.57 -1.09
CA LYS A 53 8.29 21.99 -1.05
C LYS A 53 7.51 22.39 -2.28
N LYS A 54 6.49 21.60 -2.61
CA LYS A 54 5.51 21.92 -3.65
C LYS A 54 4.97 23.35 -3.46
N GLY A 55 5.10 24.17 -4.50
CA GLY A 55 4.67 25.57 -4.52
C GLY A 55 5.75 26.60 -4.16
N GLU A 56 6.93 26.18 -3.72
CA GLU A 56 8.04 27.10 -3.43
C GLU A 56 8.83 27.46 -4.70
N ARG A 57 9.37 28.68 -4.73
CA ARG A 57 10.15 29.20 -5.86
C ARG A 57 11.60 28.75 -5.75
N ALA A 58 12.15 28.20 -6.84
CA ALA A 58 13.56 27.85 -6.90
C ALA A 58 14.44 29.11 -6.99
N SER A 59 15.30 29.31 -5.98
CA SER A 59 16.36 30.31 -6.03
C SER A 59 17.43 29.91 -7.04
N ALA A 60 18.21 30.89 -7.54
CA ALA A 60 19.31 30.65 -8.49
C ALA A 60 20.34 29.67 -7.91
N GLN A 61 20.70 29.82 -6.63
CA GLN A 61 21.66 28.95 -5.94
C GLN A 61 21.19 27.49 -5.88
N ILE A 62 19.90 27.25 -5.58
CA ILE A 62 19.31 25.91 -5.53
C ILE A 62 19.32 25.27 -6.93
N THR A 63 19.04 26.07 -7.96
CA THR A 63 19.01 25.61 -9.35
C THR A 63 20.39 25.20 -9.85
N ASP A 64 21.42 25.98 -9.52
CA ASP A 64 22.80 25.69 -9.91
C ASP A 64 23.35 24.46 -9.18
N LEU A 65 23.02 24.28 -7.90
CA LEU A 65 23.35 23.05 -7.16
C LEU A 65 22.66 21.82 -7.75
N LEU A 66 21.36 21.89 -8.04
CA LEU A 66 20.63 20.77 -8.66
C LEU A 66 21.22 20.41 -10.03
N ARG A 67 21.67 21.41 -10.80
CA ARG A 67 22.38 21.21 -12.06
C ARG A 67 23.74 20.52 -11.84
N ALA A 68 24.49 20.93 -10.83
CA ALA A 68 25.79 20.35 -10.49
C ALA A 68 25.68 18.90 -9.97
N LEU A 69 24.62 18.58 -9.23
CA LEU A 69 24.28 17.23 -8.80
C LEU A 69 23.63 16.38 -9.91
N ASN A 70 23.38 16.96 -11.09
CA ASN A 70 22.67 16.35 -12.21
C ASN A 70 21.27 15.80 -11.84
N ILE A 71 20.65 16.38 -10.80
CA ILE A 71 19.30 16.02 -10.37
C ILE A 71 18.33 16.88 -11.18
N LYS A 72 17.47 16.22 -11.96
CA LYS A 72 16.41 16.87 -12.74
C LYS A 72 15.09 16.75 -11.96
N PRO A 73 14.71 17.78 -11.18
CA PRO A 73 13.51 17.73 -10.33
C PRO A 73 12.20 17.81 -11.12
N LEU A 74 12.25 18.24 -12.38
CA LEU A 74 11.06 18.37 -13.21
C LEU A 74 10.88 17.09 -14.04
N LYS A 75 9.87 16.30 -13.70
CA LYS A 75 9.40 15.20 -14.55
C LYS A 75 8.58 15.80 -15.68
N VAL A 76 9.21 16.08 -16.81
CA VAL A 76 8.48 16.44 -18.03
C VAL A 76 7.88 15.16 -18.60
N GLY A 77 6.56 15.02 -18.48
CA GLY A 77 5.81 13.87 -18.97
C GLY A 77 4.51 14.30 -19.62
N PHE A 78 3.88 13.38 -20.36
CA PHE A 78 2.55 13.61 -20.91
C PHE A 78 1.50 13.19 -19.88
N LYS A 79 0.62 14.13 -19.51
CA LYS A 79 -0.57 13.82 -18.71
C LYS A 79 -1.74 13.55 -19.66
N VAL A 80 -2.19 12.30 -19.72
CA VAL A 80 -3.39 11.93 -20.48
C VAL A 80 -4.60 12.55 -19.79
N THR A 81 -5.34 13.41 -20.50
CA THR A 81 -6.58 14.05 -20.01
C THR A 81 -7.84 13.26 -20.37
N GLY A 82 -7.74 12.38 -21.36
CA GLY A 82 -8.78 11.44 -21.77
C GLY A 82 -8.50 10.88 -23.15
N ALA A 83 -9.30 9.92 -23.57
CA ALA A 83 -9.28 9.38 -24.93
C ALA A 83 -10.71 9.39 -25.50
N ILE A 84 -10.84 9.54 -26.81
CA ILE A 84 -12.11 9.39 -27.52
C ILE A 84 -11.92 8.28 -28.55
N ASP A 85 -12.83 7.31 -28.58
CA ASP A 85 -12.79 6.25 -29.59
C ASP A 85 -13.48 6.65 -30.90
N GLU A 86 -13.42 5.75 -31.89
CA GLU A 86 -14.03 5.94 -33.21
C GLU A 86 -15.56 6.11 -33.15
N SER A 87 -16.20 5.64 -32.07
CA SER A 87 -17.64 5.79 -31.84
C SER A 87 -18.01 7.11 -31.14
N GLY A 88 -17.01 7.90 -30.73
CA GLY A 88 -17.20 9.17 -30.02
C GLY A 88 -17.33 9.01 -28.50
N LEU A 89 -17.07 7.83 -27.93
CA LEU A 89 -17.13 7.62 -26.48
C LEU A 89 -15.89 8.21 -25.80
N PHE A 90 -16.11 9.04 -24.79
CA PHE A 90 -15.05 9.64 -23.98
C PHE A 90 -14.65 8.74 -22.80
N TYR A 91 -13.35 8.44 -22.71
CA TYR A 91 -12.74 7.70 -21.62
C TYR A 91 -11.95 8.65 -20.73
N SER A 92 -12.33 8.69 -19.45
CA SER A 92 -11.59 9.45 -18.44
C SER A 92 -10.24 8.79 -18.13
N PRO A 93 -9.24 9.54 -17.61
CA PRO A 93 -7.95 8.99 -17.21
C PRO A 93 -8.07 7.85 -16.19
N GLU A 94 -9.08 7.91 -15.32
CA GLU A 94 -9.35 6.87 -14.32
C GLU A 94 -9.68 5.53 -14.98
N VAL A 95 -10.56 5.53 -15.99
CA VAL A 95 -10.92 4.31 -16.73
C VAL A 95 -9.73 3.78 -17.53
N LEU A 96 -8.93 4.67 -18.13
CA LEU A 96 -7.72 4.31 -18.87
C LEU A 96 -6.62 3.74 -17.97
N SER A 97 -6.64 4.06 -16.67
CA SER A 97 -5.65 3.59 -15.70
C SER A 97 -5.95 2.21 -15.11
N VAL A 98 -7.12 1.63 -15.41
CA VAL A 98 -7.54 0.33 -14.89
C VAL A 98 -6.69 -0.80 -15.50
N THR A 99 -6.11 -1.63 -14.63
CA THR A 99 -5.34 -2.80 -15.07
C THR A 99 -6.20 -4.05 -15.19
N LYS A 100 -5.68 -5.09 -15.87
CA LYS A 100 -6.38 -6.39 -15.97
C LYS A 100 -6.57 -7.02 -14.59
N GLU A 101 -5.58 -6.88 -13.72
CA GLU A 101 -5.60 -7.38 -12.36
C GLU A 101 -6.71 -6.72 -11.53
N ASP A 102 -6.92 -5.40 -11.71
CA ASP A 102 -8.01 -4.68 -11.07
C ASP A 102 -9.38 -5.20 -11.51
N ILE A 103 -9.55 -5.49 -12.81
CA ILE A 103 -10.79 -6.04 -13.35
C ILE A 103 -11.07 -7.43 -12.78
N LEU A 104 -10.06 -8.30 -12.72
CA LEU A 104 -10.20 -9.64 -12.15
C LEU A 104 -10.56 -9.59 -10.67
N ARG A 105 -9.94 -8.68 -9.91
CA ARG A 105 -10.28 -8.44 -8.51
C ARG A 105 -11.73 -7.98 -8.37
N LEU A 106 -12.14 -6.98 -9.15
CA LEU A 106 -13.50 -6.44 -9.11
C LEU A 106 -14.55 -7.51 -9.44
N LEU A 107 -14.29 -8.35 -10.43
CA LEU A 107 -15.17 -9.45 -10.81
C LEU A 107 -15.29 -10.49 -9.68
N GLY A 108 -14.17 -10.86 -9.06
CA GLY A 108 -14.16 -11.77 -7.91
C GLY A 108 -14.95 -11.22 -6.73
N GLU A 109 -14.78 -9.94 -6.41
CA GLU A 109 -15.54 -9.26 -5.36
C GLU A 109 -17.04 -9.23 -5.67
N ALA A 110 -17.41 -8.85 -6.90
CA ALA A 110 -18.81 -8.81 -7.33
C ALA A 110 -19.47 -10.19 -7.22
N HIS A 111 -18.76 -11.25 -7.64
CA HIS A 111 -19.23 -12.62 -7.49
C HIS A 111 -19.46 -13.00 -6.02
N MET A 112 -18.49 -12.74 -5.15
CA MET A 112 -18.60 -13.03 -3.72
C MET A 112 -19.75 -12.26 -3.06
N ARG A 113 -19.93 -10.98 -3.40
CA ARG A 113 -21.04 -10.15 -2.89
C ARG A 113 -22.39 -10.72 -3.34
N SER A 114 -22.51 -11.07 -4.62
CA SER A 114 -23.74 -11.66 -5.16
C SER A 114 -24.03 -13.03 -4.53
N LEU A 115 -23.03 -13.87 -4.36
CA LEU A 115 -23.19 -15.20 -3.75
C LEU A 115 -23.64 -15.08 -2.29
N ASN A 116 -23.01 -14.20 -1.51
CA ASN A 116 -23.40 -13.95 -0.14
C ASN A 116 -24.84 -13.44 -0.04
N LEU A 117 -25.24 -12.52 -0.92
CA LEU A 117 -26.62 -12.03 -0.96
C LEU A 117 -27.61 -13.17 -1.25
N ALA A 118 -27.35 -13.99 -2.27
CA ALA A 118 -28.22 -15.12 -2.62
C ALA A 118 -28.35 -16.13 -1.47
N ILE A 119 -27.24 -16.40 -0.77
CA ILE A 119 -27.20 -17.27 0.41
C ILE A 119 -28.01 -16.69 1.58
N GLU A 120 -27.99 -15.37 1.80
CA GLU A 120 -28.81 -14.73 2.85
C GLU A 120 -30.30 -14.69 2.48
N LEU A 121 -30.62 -14.50 1.20
CA LEU A 121 -32.01 -14.59 0.71
C LEU A 121 -32.56 -16.01 0.76
N GLY A 122 -31.69 -17.02 0.86
CA GLY A 122 -32.09 -18.42 0.90
C GLY A 122 -32.43 -19.00 -0.48
N GLU A 123 -31.94 -18.39 -1.55
CA GLU A 123 -32.13 -18.91 -2.90
C GLU A 123 -31.36 -20.22 -3.09
N ILE A 124 -32.07 -21.30 -3.42
CA ILE A 124 -31.47 -22.62 -3.60
C ILE A 124 -31.15 -22.83 -5.08
N ASN A 125 -29.85 -22.90 -5.38
CA ASN A 125 -29.34 -23.22 -6.71
C ASN A 125 -28.06 -24.07 -6.60
N ARG A 126 -27.52 -24.50 -7.75
CA ARG A 126 -26.31 -25.32 -7.84
C ARG A 126 -25.07 -24.71 -7.16
N HIS A 127 -25.02 -23.38 -7.03
CA HIS A 127 -23.89 -22.65 -6.45
C HIS A 127 -24.09 -22.33 -4.96
N THR A 128 -25.33 -22.15 -4.50
CA THR A 128 -25.66 -21.77 -3.13
C THR A 128 -25.94 -22.98 -2.23
N LEU A 129 -26.41 -24.10 -2.77
CA LEU A 129 -26.82 -25.27 -1.99
C LEU A 129 -25.69 -25.79 -1.08
N ALA A 130 -24.53 -26.09 -1.66
CA ALA A 130 -23.38 -26.59 -0.91
C ALA A 130 -22.91 -25.63 0.20
N PRO A 131 -22.62 -24.33 -0.08
CA PRO A 131 -22.21 -23.41 0.98
C PRO A 131 -23.31 -23.15 2.00
N MET A 132 -24.60 -23.18 1.63
CA MET A 132 -25.70 -23.08 2.60
C MET A 132 -25.74 -24.25 3.58
N VAL A 133 -25.61 -25.48 3.09
CA VAL A 133 -25.57 -26.69 3.93
C VAL A 133 -24.35 -26.68 4.84
N GLN A 134 -23.17 -26.34 4.31
CA GLN A 134 -21.96 -26.21 5.11
C GLN A 134 -22.12 -25.16 6.21
N ARG A 135 -22.68 -23.99 5.88
CA ARG A 135 -22.95 -22.92 6.84
C ARG A 135 -23.94 -23.36 7.92
N ALA A 136 -25.00 -24.06 7.54
CA ALA A 136 -25.99 -24.60 8.48
C ALA A 136 -25.35 -25.61 9.44
N ALA A 137 -24.52 -26.54 8.92
CA ALA A 137 -23.81 -27.52 9.73
C ALA A 137 -22.85 -26.85 10.73
N VAL A 138 -22.04 -25.90 10.28
CA VAL A 138 -21.13 -25.14 11.15
C VAL A 138 -21.89 -24.38 12.23
N ARG A 139 -23.01 -23.73 11.88
CA ARG A 139 -23.86 -23.02 12.85
C ARG A 139 -24.48 -23.96 13.87
N ALA A 140 -24.97 -25.13 13.44
CA ALA A 140 -25.53 -26.13 14.33
C ALA A 140 -24.50 -26.69 15.31
N ILE A 141 -23.29 -27.02 14.83
CA ILE A 141 -22.17 -27.46 15.68
C ILE A 141 -21.79 -26.36 16.68
N ALA A 142 -21.69 -25.11 16.22
CA ALA A 142 -21.36 -23.98 17.08
C ALA A 142 -22.42 -23.76 18.18
N LEU A 143 -23.70 -23.90 17.85
CA LEU A 143 -24.80 -23.83 18.83
C LEU A 143 -24.69 -24.99 19.83
N SER A 144 -24.49 -26.21 19.35
CA SER A 144 -24.33 -27.40 20.18
C SER A 144 -23.15 -27.26 21.17
N MET A 145 -22.01 -26.72 20.72
CA MET A 145 -20.84 -26.45 21.57
C MET A 145 -21.08 -25.37 22.62
N LYS A 146 -21.97 -24.40 22.35
CA LYS A 146 -22.38 -23.39 23.33
C LYS A 146 -23.30 -23.97 24.39
N LEU A 147 -24.22 -24.85 24.00
CA LEU A 147 -25.16 -25.53 24.89
C LEU A 147 -24.54 -26.71 25.65
N ASN A 148 -23.29 -27.07 25.35
CA ASN A 148 -22.63 -28.32 25.79
C ASN A 148 -23.47 -29.57 25.46
N TRP A 149 -24.21 -29.52 24.34
CA TRP A 149 -25.04 -30.63 23.90
C TRP A 149 -24.15 -31.76 23.37
N VAL A 150 -24.37 -32.96 23.91
CA VAL A 150 -23.56 -34.15 23.67
C VAL A 150 -24.14 -34.93 22.50
N SER A 151 -23.33 -35.09 21.46
CA SER A 151 -23.61 -35.89 20.28
C SER A 151 -22.31 -36.51 19.79
N ASP A 152 -22.38 -37.55 18.96
CA ASP A 152 -21.20 -38.25 18.45
C ASP A 152 -20.20 -37.30 17.75
N LEU A 153 -20.71 -36.24 17.11
CA LEU A 153 -19.91 -35.22 16.43
C LEU A 153 -19.30 -34.19 17.39
N THR A 154 -19.93 -33.93 18.53
CA THR A 154 -19.53 -32.86 19.45
C THR A 154 -18.69 -33.35 20.62
N ILE A 155 -18.76 -34.63 20.97
CA ILE A 155 -17.94 -35.24 22.03
C ILE A 155 -16.45 -34.93 21.84
N PRO A 156 -15.83 -35.17 20.66
CA PRO A 156 -14.41 -34.88 20.47
C PRO A 156 -14.07 -33.40 20.63
N LEU A 157 -14.96 -32.51 20.17
CA LEU A 157 -14.78 -31.07 20.23
C LEU A 157 -14.91 -30.53 21.66
N LEU A 158 -15.87 -31.04 22.42
CA LEU A 158 -16.09 -30.69 23.82
C LEU A 158 -14.93 -31.18 24.69
N MET A 159 -14.44 -32.40 24.46
CA MET A 159 -13.27 -32.93 25.17
C MET A 159 -12.02 -32.08 24.91
N ARG A 160 -11.76 -31.71 23.65
CA ARG A 160 -10.65 -30.81 23.31
C ARG A 160 -10.77 -29.46 24.02
N LYS A 161 -11.97 -28.88 24.02
CA LYS A 161 -12.25 -27.62 24.73
C LYS A 161 -12.02 -27.76 26.24
N ALA A 162 -12.49 -28.85 26.85
CA ALA A 162 -12.30 -29.10 28.28
C ALA A 162 -10.82 -29.24 28.65
N VAL A 163 -10.04 -29.98 27.87
CA VAL A 163 -8.58 -30.12 28.08
C VAL A 163 -7.86 -28.77 27.95
N GLN A 164 -8.24 -27.94 26.97
CA GLN A 164 -7.66 -26.60 26.82
C GLN A 164 -7.98 -25.71 28.01
N LEU A 165 -9.23 -25.73 28.50
CA LEU A 165 -9.62 -24.96 29.67
C LEU A 165 -8.92 -25.43 30.94
N ALA A 166 -8.74 -26.74 31.12
CA ALA A 166 -7.98 -27.30 32.24
C ALA A 166 -6.53 -26.80 32.25
N LYS A 167 -5.84 -26.86 31.10
CA LYS A 167 -4.47 -26.32 30.97
C LYS A 167 -4.40 -24.82 31.28
N LEU A 168 -5.34 -24.04 30.77
CA LEU A 168 -5.40 -22.59 31.04
C LEU A 168 -5.68 -22.28 32.52
N LEU A 169 -6.42 -23.14 33.21
CA LEU A 169 -6.65 -23.04 34.64
C LEU A 169 -5.39 -23.42 35.43
N GLU A 170 -4.68 -24.48 35.04
CA GLU A 170 -3.37 -24.85 35.62
C GLU A 170 -2.36 -23.70 35.50
N GLU A 171 -2.23 -23.09 34.32
CA GLU A 171 -1.35 -21.92 34.08
C GLU A 171 -1.73 -20.71 34.94
N LYS A 172 -3.02 -20.51 35.23
CA LYS A 172 -3.51 -19.37 36.04
C LYS A 172 -3.44 -19.61 37.54
N ILE A 173 -3.57 -20.86 37.98
CA ILE A 173 -3.59 -21.23 39.40
C ILE A 173 -2.16 -21.45 39.93
N GLY A 174 -1.19 -21.73 39.06
CA GLY A 174 0.22 -21.75 39.42
C GLY A 174 0.58 -22.93 40.32
N ALA A 175 0.84 -24.08 39.68
CA ALA A 175 1.80 -25.06 40.16
C ALA A 175 2.96 -25.10 39.15
#